data_AF-A0A2E5VS31-F1
#
_entry.id   AF-A0A2E5VS31-F1
#
_cell.length_a   1.000
_cell.length_b   1.000
_cell.length_c   1.000
_cell.angle_alpha   90.00
_cell.angle_beta   90.00
_cell.angle_gamma   90.00
#
_symmetry.space_group_name_H-M   'P 1'
#
loop_
_entity.id
_entity.type
_entity.pdbx_description
1 polymer ?
#
loop_
_entity_poly.entity_id
_entity_poly.type
_entity_poly.pdbx_seq_one_letter_code
_entity_poly.pdbx_strand_id
1 'polypeptide(L)'
;MRIGLCLYGYGPQFMTDPAEHIDLQPIVRWLSRVVHVQQYPQGTTVGYNRTYCLSRDSLLGVVPAGYGDGYPLALSGRGSVELGLESSRGRTVPILGKVNMDQIVIDLTDCPVPVGTVVRVINWDNTSACALHHLAGQAESTCYEMLCRLPPRLHRTYLP
;
A
#
# COMPACT_ATOMS: atom_id res chain seq x y z
N MET A 1 -24.14 -19.13 -13.44
CA MET A 1 -23.02 -18.16 -13.35
C MET A 1 -22.59 -18.04 -11.88
N ARG A 2 -21.31 -17.87 -11.58
CA ARG A 2 -20.81 -17.59 -10.21
C ARG A 2 -19.97 -16.32 -10.25
N ILE A 3 -20.49 -15.24 -9.66
CA ILE A 3 -19.81 -13.94 -9.64
C ILE A 3 -19.04 -13.85 -8.31
N GLY A 4 -17.71 -13.71 -8.39
CA GLY A 4 -16.82 -13.63 -7.23
C GLY A 4 -16.14 -12.27 -7.15
N LEU A 5 -14.95 -12.17 -7.73
CA LEU A 5 -14.08 -10.99 -7.66
C LEU A 5 -14.76 -9.68 -8.12
N CYS A 6 -15.65 -9.75 -9.12
CA CYS A 6 -16.39 -8.58 -9.59
C CYS A 6 -17.30 -7.95 -8.53
N LEU A 7 -17.77 -8.71 -7.54
CA LEU A 7 -18.55 -8.17 -6.41
C LEU A 7 -17.71 -7.24 -5.51
N TYR A 8 -16.39 -7.37 -5.57
CA TYR A 8 -15.45 -6.50 -4.86
C TYR A 8 -14.96 -5.33 -5.72
N GLY A 9 -15.50 -5.18 -6.93
CA GLY A 9 -15.11 -4.12 -7.86
C GLY A 9 -13.84 -4.40 -8.63
N TYR A 10 -13.43 -5.66 -8.76
CA TYR A 10 -12.24 -6.05 -9.51
C TYR A 10 -12.59 -7.07 -10.60
N GLY A 11 -12.08 -6.83 -11.80
CA GLY A 11 -12.23 -7.73 -12.94
C GLY A 11 -11.13 -8.79 -13.02
N PRO A 12 -11.31 -9.84 -13.84
CA PRO A 12 -10.23 -10.72 -14.25
C PRO A 12 -9.12 -9.94 -14.96
N GLN A 13 -7.87 -10.16 -14.55
CA GLN A 13 -6.69 -9.46 -15.10
C GLN A 13 -6.43 -9.73 -16.59
N PHE A 14 -7.06 -10.76 -17.18
CA PHE A 14 -6.95 -11.12 -18.59
C PHE A 14 -8.02 -10.46 -19.48
N MET A 15 -8.94 -9.67 -18.92
CA MET A 15 -9.86 -8.85 -19.71
C MET A 15 -9.11 -7.61 -20.19
N THR A 16 -8.40 -7.77 -21.31
CA THR A 16 -7.64 -6.69 -21.97
C THR A 16 -8.42 -6.00 -23.08
N ASP A 17 -9.60 -6.50 -23.44
CA ASP A 17 -10.46 -5.88 -24.43
C ASP A 17 -11.24 -4.71 -23.78
N PRO A 18 -11.04 -3.46 -24.24
CA PRO A 18 -11.80 -2.31 -23.76
C PRO A 18 -13.32 -2.44 -23.98
N ALA A 19 -13.77 -3.22 -24.95
CA ALA A 19 -15.20 -3.49 -25.19
C ALA A 19 -15.81 -4.41 -24.12
N GLU A 20 -14.98 -5.16 -23.40
CA GLU A 20 -15.39 -6.01 -22.27
C GLU A 20 -15.22 -5.30 -20.92
N HIS A 21 -14.76 -4.04 -20.90
CA HIS A 21 -14.61 -3.28 -19.66
C HIS A 21 -15.96 -3.00 -19.01
N ILE A 22 -16.23 -3.72 -17.93
CA ILE A 22 -17.31 -3.44 -17.00
C ILE A 22 -16.81 -2.34 -16.05
N ASP A 23 -17.60 -1.28 -15.86
CA ASP A 23 -17.30 -0.23 -14.87
C ASP A 23 -17.48 -0.79 -13.46
N LEU A 24 -16.40 -1.39 -12.95
CA LEU A 24 -16.33 -1.98 -11.63
C LEU A 24 -15.70 -0.98 -10.67
N GLN A 25 -16.44 -0.68 -9.60
CA GLN A 25 -16.00 0.24 -8.55
C GLN A 25 -15.36 -0.55 -7.40
N PRO A 26 -14.05 -0.42 -7.15
CA PRO A 26 -13.39 -1.10 -6.03
C PRO A 26 -13.99 -0.66 -4.70
N ILE A 27 -14.26 -1.63 -3.83
CA ILE A 27 -14.91 -1.37 -2.53
C ILE A 27 -13.95 -1.44 -1.33
N VAL A 28 -12.68 -1.80 -1.57
CA VAL A 28 -11.71 -2.05 -0.50
C VAL A 28 -10.73 -0.90 -0.40
N ARG A 29 -10.58 -0.37 0.82
CA ARG A 29 -9.48 0.50 1.22
C ARG A 29 -8.86 -0.02 2.52
N TRP A 30 -7.54 0.04 2.62
CA TRP A 30 -6.81 -0.29 3.84
C TRP A 30 -6.15 0.98 4.38
N LEU A 31 -6.64 1.42 5.53
CA LEU A 31 -6.12 2.58 6.24
C LEU A 31 -5.20 2.15 7.40
N SER A 32 -4.14 2.93 7.59
CA SER A 32 -3.25 2.88 8.76
C SER A 32 -2.90 4.32 9.15
N ARG A 33 -1.93 4.50 10.05
CA ARG A 33 -1.41 5.81 10.46
C ARG A 33 0.10 5.78 10.63
N VAL A 34 0.75 6.91 10.43
CA VAL A 34 2.15 7.10 10.82
C VAL A 34 2.24 7.04 12.35
N VAL A 35 3.02 6.11 12.89
CA VAL A 35 3.18 5.93 14.35
C VAL A 35 4.50 6.48 14.89
N HIS A 36 5.48 6.69 14.02
CA HIS A 36 6.78 7.25 14.36
C HIS A 36 7.32 8.06 13.20
N VAL A 37 8.00 9.17 13.48
CA VAL A 37 8.66 10.02 12.50
C VAL A 37 10.02 10.44 13.06
N GLN A 38 11.10 10.23 12.30
CA GLN A 38 12.45 10.55 12.75
C GLN A 38 13.38 10.86 11.58
N GLN A 39 14.31 11.80 11.79
CA GLN A 39 15.37 12.12 10.83
C GLN A 39 16.56 11.17 11.00
N TYR A 40 17.15 10.78 9.88
CA TYR A 40 18.34 9.95 9.81
C TYR A 40 19.33 10.54 8.80
N PRO A 41 20.65 10.51 9.11
CA PRO A 41 21.67 11.01 8.20
C PRO A 41 21.84 10.10 6.99
N GLN A 42 22.38 10.66 5.90
CA GLN A 42 22.88 9.89 4.74
C GLN A 42 23.76 8.72 5.19
N GLY A 43 23.66 7.58 4.52
CA GLY A 43 24.42 6.37 4.85
C GLY A 43 23.77 5.47 5.91
N THR A 44 22.69 5.92 6.56
CA THR A 44 21.88 5.05 7.44
C THR A 44 21.23 3.94 6.60
N THR A 45 21.20 2.72 7.14
CA THR A 45 20.54 1.58 6.48
C THR A 45 19.14 1.36 7.04
N VAL A 46 18.18 0.99 6.18
CA VAL A 46 16.76 0.84 6.51
C VAL A 46 16.30 -0.61 6.38
N GLY A 47 15.60 -1.11 7.41
CA GLY A 47 15.00 -2.44 7.42
C GLY A 47 15.98 -3.59 7.65
N TYR A 48 15.46 -4.83 7.54
CA TYR A 48 16.26 -6.04 7.74
C TYR A 48 17.33 -6.24 6.66
N ASN A 49 18.44 -6.87 7.05
CA ASN A 49 19.59 -7.19 6.19
C ASN A 49 20.27 -5.98 5.53
N ARG A 50 19.93 -4.75 5.95
CA ARG A 50 20.54 -3.51 5.47
C ARG A 50 20.50 -3.37 3.93
N THR A 51 19.41 -3.84 3.31
CA THR A 51 19.30 -3.87 1.84
C THR A 51 19.02 -2.51 1.21
N TYR A 52 18.71 -1.50 2.02
CA TYR A 52 18.51 -0.13 1.57
C TYR A 52 19.38 0.82 2.40
N CYS A 53 20.09 1.71 1.72
CA CYS A 53 20.97 2.70 2.32
C CYS A 53 20.53 4.10 1.85
N LEU A 54 20.37 5.03 2.79
CA LEU A 54 19.93 6.39 2.49
C LEU A 54 20.97 7.13 1.65
N SER A 55 20.54 7.71 0.52
CA SER A 55 21.38 8.52 -0.37
C SER A 55 21.47 9.99 0.06
N ARG A 56 20.63 10.43 1.00
CA ARG A 56 20.59 11.79 1.57
C ARG A 56 20.10 11.75 3.02
N ASP A 57 20.27 12.84 3.74
CA ASP A 57 19.56 13.05 5.00
C ASP A 57 18.05 12.94 4.74
N SER A 58 17.39 12.04 5.45
CA SER A 58 16.02 11.65 5.16
C SER A 58 15.15 11.68 6.41
N LEU A 59 13.89 12.08 6.24
CA LEU A 59 12.86 11.96 7.25
C LEU A 59 12.09 10.67 7.00
N LEU A 60 12.13 9.74 7.95
CA LEU A 60 11.47 8.43 7.81
C LEU A 60 10.23 8.33 8.68
N GLY A 61 9.18 7.73 8.13
CA GLY A 61 7.96 7.37 8.85
C GLY A 61 7.82 5.87 9.04
N VAL A 62 7.23 5.44 10.16
CA VAL A 62 6.84 4.04 10.39
C VAL A 62 5.32 3.93 10.30
N VAL A 63 4.83 2.94 9.55
CA VAL A 63 3.40 2.65 9.39
C VAL A 63 3.13 1.18 9.75
N PRO A 64 2.19 0.90 10.66
CA PRO A 64 1.76 -0.47 10.96
C PRO A 64 0.99 -1.05 9.77
N ALA A 65 1.68 -1.87 9.00
CA ALA A 65 1.20 -2.66 7.87
C ALA A 65 2.38 -3.50 7.40
N GLY A 66 2.39 -4.79 7.71
CA GLY A 66 3.46 -5.68 7.32
C GLY A 66 2.98 -6.92 6.59
N TYR A 67 3.89 -7.85 6.33
CA TYR A 67 3.53 -9.10 5.66
C TYR A 67 2.66 -10.03 6.52
N GLY A 68 2.73 -9.90 7.85
CA GLY A 68 1.81 -10.55 8.77
C GLY A 68 0.38 -10.00 8.68
N ASP A 69 0.21 -8.78 8.14
CA ASP A 69 -1.07 -8.15 7.84
C ASP A 69 -1.55 -8.41 6.40
N GLY A 70 -0.79 -9.20 5.64
CA GLY A 70 -1.10 -9.51 4.24
C GLY A 70 -0.45 -8.57 3.22
N TYR A 71 0.33 -7.56 3.64
CA TYR A 71 1.08 -6.71 2.70
C TYR A 71 2.25 -7.49 2.07
N PRO A 72 2.31 -7.70 0.75
CA PRO A 72 3.30 -8.61 0.17
C PRO A 72 4.76 -8.24 0.44
N LEU A 73 5.57 -9.23 0.82
CA LEU A 73 7.03 -9.10 0.89
C LEU A 73 7.65 -8.64 -0.45
N ALA A 74 7.03 -9.01 -1.58
CA ALA A 74 7.45 -8.63 -2.93
C ALA A 74 7.43 -7.11 -3.17
N LEU A 75 6.68 -6.35 -2.37
CA LEU A 75 6.64 -4.88 -2.44
C LEU A 75 7.79 -4.19 -1.69
N SER A 76 8.72 -4.96 -1.11
CA SER A 76 9.94 -4.43 -0.48
C SER A 76 10.73 -3.54 -1.44
N GLY A 77 10.88 -2.26 -1.10
CA GLY A 77 11.61 -1.26 -1.89
C GLY A 77 10.97 -0.90 -3.23
N ARG A 78 9.74 -1.34 -3.48
CA ARG A 78 9.00 -1.13 -4.75
C ARG A 78 7.62 -0.52 -4.53
N GLY A 79 6.99 -0.84 -3.40
CA GLY A 79 5.66 -0.36 -3.06
C GLY A 79 5.66 1.11 -2.63
N SER A 80 4.46 1.66 -2.50
CA SER A 80 4.22 3.01 -2.02
C SER A 80 2.96 3.05 -1.17
N VAL A 81 2.78 4.15 -0.43
CA VAL A 81 1.54 4.46 0.28
C VAL A 81 1.12 5.88 -0.01
N GLU A 82 -0.15 6.20 0.20
CA GLU A 82 -0.67 7.57 0.06
C GLU A 82 -0.98 8.20 1.41
N LEU A 83 -0.53 9.44 1.59
CA LEU A 83 -0.79 10.22 2.79
C LEU A 83 -2.13 10.96 2.69
N GLY A 84 -2.89 10.96 3.79
CA GLY A 84 -4.15 11.68 3.94
C GLY A 84 -5.41 10.87 3.61
N LEU A 85 -6.58 11.52 3.76
CA LEU A 85 -7.90 10.92 3.51
C LEU A 85 -8.51 11.32 2.16
N GLU A 86 -7.99 12.35 1.50
CA GLU A 86 -8.60 12.91 0.28
C GLU A 86 -8.37 12.01 -0.93
N SER A 87 -9.45 11.60 -1.60
CA SER A 87 -9.43 10.66 -2.72
C SER A 87 -8.68 11.19 -3.95
N SER A 88 -8.69 12.50 -4.22
CA SER A 88 -8.30 13.03 -5.53
C SER A 88 -6.84 13.52 -5.66
N ARG A 89 -6.08 13.68 -4.56
CA ARG A 89 -4.66 14.14 -4.58
C ARG A 89 -3.86 13.70 -3.35
N GLY A 90 -3.95 12.42 -2.98
CA GLY A 90 -3.05 11.89 -1.94
C GLY A 90 -1.59 12.05 -2.34
N ARG A 91 -0.71 12.40 -1.41
CA ARG A 91 0.73 12.44 -1.68
C ARG A 91 1.28 11.03 -1.56
N THR A 92 1.68 10.46 -2.69
CA THR A 92 2.29 9.13 -2.73
C THR A 92 3.73 9.20 -2.25
N VAL A 93 4.09 8.34 -1.30
CA VAL A 93 5.44 8.23 -0.76
C VAL A 93 5.94 6.79 -0.85
N PRO A 94 7.22 6.57 -1.20
CA PRO A 94 7.77 5.24 -1.41
C PRO A 94 8.01 4.50 -0.09
N ILE A 95 7.91 3.17 -0.14
CA ILE A 95 8.35 2.28 0.92
C ILE A 95 9.85 2.01 0.77
N LEU A 96 10.60 2.19 1.85
CA LEU A 96 12.04 1.99 1.87
C LEU A 96 12.40 0.63 2.47
N GLY A 97 13.35 -0.06 1.84
CA GLY A 97 13.87 -1.33 2.34
C GLY A 97 12.82 -2.44 2.36
N LYS A 98 13.04 -3.43 3.23
CA LYS A 98 12.16 -4.60 3.33
C LYS A 98 10.87 -4.28 4.07
N VAL A 99 9.77 -4.86 3.60
CA VAL A 99 8.54 -4.99 4.38
C VAL A 99 8.82 -5.90 5.58
N ASN A 100 8.51 -5.44 6.80
CA ASN A 100 8.66 -6.22 8.02
C ASN A 100 7.34 -6.96 8.36
N MET A 101 7.34 -7.75 9.43
CA MET A 101 6.17 -8.56 9.81
C MET A 101 4.92 -7.70 10.07
N ASP A 102 5.08 -6.60 10.80
CA ASP A 102 3.96 -5.77 11.24
C ASP A 102 4.09 -4.29 10.82
N GLN A 103 5.12 -3.93 10.05
CA GLN A 103 5.38 -2.54 9.67
C GLN A 103 6.10 -2.38 8.34
N ILE A 104 5.95 -1.19 7.78
CA ILE A 104 6.74 -0.65 6.66
C ILE A 104 7.37 0.67 7.07
N VAL A 105 8.46 1.02 6.41
CA VAL A 105 9.14 2.31 6.54
C VAL A 105 8.89 3.11 5.26
N ILE A 106 8.49 4.37 5.41
CA ILE A 106 8.15 5.25 4.29
C ILE A 106 9.07 6.48 4.27
N ASP A 107 9.38 6.99 3.08
CA ASP A 107 10.15 8.23 2.92
C ASP A 107 9.24 9.45 3.03
N LEU A 108 9.45 10.28 4.06
CA LEU A 108 8.73 11.53 4.30
C LEU A 108 9.60 12.76 4.03
N THR A 109 10.78 12.60 3.44
CA THR A 109 11.78 13.68 3.27
C THR A 109 11.21 14.88 2.51
N ASP A 110 10.57 14.65 1.37
CA ASP A 110 9.98 15.73 0.55
C ASP A 110 8.52 16.04 0.96
N CYS A 111 7.97 15.28 1.91
CA CYS A 111 6.60 15.44 2.38
C CYS A 111 6.48 15.15 3.89
N PRO A 112 7.03 16.04 4.74
CA PRO A 112 6.96 15.87 6.18
C PRO A 112 5.51 15.91 6.66
N VAL A 113 5.13 14.96 7.51
CA VAL A 113 3.82 14.88 8.14
C VAL A 113 3.97 14.50 9.61
N PRO A 114 3.05 14.92 10.50
CA PRO A 114 3.11 14.55 11.92
C PRO A 114 2.71 13.08 12.14
N VAL A 115 3.12 12.52 13.29
CA VAL A 115 2.58 11.26 13.82
C VAL A 115 1.05 11.36 13.91
N GLY A 116 0.36 10.26 13.60
CA GLY A 116 -1.09 10.17 13.56
C GLY A 116 -1.70 10.47 12.18
N THR A 117 -0.91 10.97 11.22
CA THR A 117 -1.34 11.17 9.83
C THR A 117 -1.85 9.87 9.24
N VAL A 118 -3.04 9.91 8.63
CA VAL A 118 -3.65 8.75 7.98
C VAL A 118 -2.85 8.35 6.75
N VAL A 119 -2.70 7.05 6.57
CA VAL A 119 -2.01 6.44 5.43
C VAL A 119 -2.96 5.46 4.76
N ARG A 120 -3.09 5.53 3.44
CA ARG A 120 -3.74 4.51 2.62
C ARG A 120 -2.70 3.54 2.10
N VAL A 121 -2.74 2.32 2.63
CA VAL A 121 -1.93 1.20 2.17
C VAL A 121 -2.53 0.59 0.91
N ILE A 122 -3.86 0.50 0.86
CA ILE A 122 -4.64 0.19 -0.35
C ILE A 122 -5.65 1.31 -0.53
N ASN A 123 -5.67 1.90 -1.72
CA ASN A 123 -6.69 2.85 -2.14
C ASN A 123 -7.76 2.15 -3.00
N TRP A 124 -8.99 2.60 -2.87
CA TRP A 124 -10.14 2.13 -3.65
C TRP A 124 -10.24 2.86 -5.00
N ASP A 125 -9.64 4.04 -5.14
CA ASP A 125 -9.56 4.74 -6.43
C ASP A 125 -8.64 3.96 -7.38
N ASN A 126 -9.18 3.50 -8.53
CA ASN A 126 -8.43 2.75 -9.53
C ASN A 126 -7.30 3.57 -10.19
N THR A 127 -7.36 4.90 -10.15
CA THR A 127 -6.29 5.74 -10.73
C THR A 127 -5.10 5.93 -9.79
N SER A 128 -5.25 5.54 -8.52
CA SER A 128 -4.20 5.67 -7.49
C SER A 128 -3.03 4.72 -7.75
N ALA A 129 -1.81 5.18 -7.46
CA ALA A 129 -0.63 4.30 -7.43
C ALA A 129 -0.74 3.18 -6.38
N CYS A 130 -1.58 3.37 -5.36
CA CYS A 130 -1.89 2.40 -4.31
C CYS A 130 -3.19 1.65 -4.57
N ALA A 131 -3.75 1.71 -5.78
CA ALA A 131 -4.87 0.87 -6.18
C ALA A 131 -4.49 -0.61 -6.08
N LEU A 132 -5.42 -1.46 -5.66
CA LEU A 132 -5.14 -2.88 -5.42
C LEU A 132 -4.54 -3.59 -6.63
N HIS A 133 -5.00 -3.28 -7.85
CA HIS A 133 -4.50 -3.91 -9.08
C HIS A 133 -3.08 -3.46 -9.43
N HIS A 134 -2.72 -2.20 -9.16
CA HIS A 134 -1.35 -1.73 -9.31
C HIS A 134 -0.41 -2.43 -8.32
N LEU A 135 -0.82 -2.52 -7.05
CA LEU A 135 -0.05 -3.22 -6.02
C LEU A 135 0.07 -4.72 -6.34
N ALA A 136 -0.99 -5.36 -6.83
CA ALA A 136 -0.96 -6.75 -7.26
C ALA A 136 0.03 -6.96 -8.41
N GLY A 137 0.02 -6.09 -9.43
CA GLY A 137 0.98 -6.15 -10.54
C GLY A 137 2.43 -5.97 -10.08
N GLN A 138 2.71 -5.00 -9.20
CA GLN A 138 4.04 -4.80 -8.63
C GLN A 138 4.51 -5.97 -7.76
N ALA A 139 3.57 -6.68 -7.13
CA ALA A 139 3.83 -7.86 -6.32
C ALA A 139 3.86 -9.17 -7.12
N GLU A 140 3.73 -9.12 -8.45
CA GLU A 140 3.63 -10.30 -9.34
C GLU A 140 2.49 -11.26 -8.90
N SER A 141 1.34 -10.67 -8.55
CA SER A 141 0.20 -11.34 -7.91
C SER A 141 -1.14 -10.90 -8.54
N THR A 142 -2.25 -11.36 -7.96
CA THR A 142 -3.61 -11.05 -8.40
C THR A 142 -4.39 -10.27 -7.34
N CYS A 143 -5.36 -9.44 -7.74
CA CYS A 143 -6.27 -8.78 -6.78
C CYS A 143 -6.95 -9.80 -5.86
N TYR A 144 -7.31 -10.97 -6.39
CA TYR A 144 -7.90 -12.05 -5.61
C TYR A 144 -6.97 -12.53 -4.49
N GLU A 145 -5.72 -12.83 -4.83
CA GLU A 145 -4.72 -13.25 -3.85
C GLU A 145 -4.43 -12.15 -2.81
N MET A 146 -4.31 -10.89 -3.25
CA MET A 146 -4.12 -9.74 -2.36
C MET A 146 -5.25 -9.61 -1.33
N LEU A 147 -6.51 -9.80 -1.75
CA LEU A 147 -7.67 -9.78 -0.84
C LEU A 147 -7.67 -10.98 0.11
N CYS A 148 -7.37 -12.17 -0.39
CA CYS A 148 -7.31 -13.39 0.42
C CYS A 148 -6.19 -13.36 1.47
N ARG A 149 -5.12 -12.59 1.25
CA ARG A 149 -4.02 -12.41 2.19
C ARG A 149 -4.39 -11.58 3.42
N LEU A 150 -5.48 -10.82 3.40
CA LEU A 150 -5.88 -9.95 4.51
C LEU A 150 -6.35 -10.81 5.71
N PRO A 151 -5.59 -10.87 6.82
CA PRO A 151 -5.84 -11.80 7.91
C PRO A 151 -7.00 -11.35 8.82
N PRO A 152 -7.63 -12.25 9.60
CA PRO A 152 -8.70 -11.89 10.54
C PRO A 152 -8.35 -10.79 11.56
N ARG A 153 -7.06 -10.60 11.89
CA ARG A 153 -6.61 -9.58 12.85
C ARG A 153 -6.84 -8.13 12.39
N LEU A 154 -6.98 -7.89 11.09
CA LEU A 154 -7.33 -6.56 10.58
C LEU A 154 -8.78 -6.23 10.95
N HIS A 155 -9.01 -5.09 11.58
CA HIS A 155 -10.37 -4.62 11.85
C HIS A 155 -11.06 -4.20 10.53
N ARG A 156 -12.24 -4.76 10.22
CA ARG A 156 -13.04 -4.37 9.05
C ARG A 156 -14.17 -3.46 9.47
N THR A 157 -14.26 -2.29 8.83
CA THR A 157 -15.41 -1.40 8.94
C THR A 157 -16.15 -1.40 7.61
N TYR A 158 -17.44 -1.75 7.65
CA TYR A 158 -18.31 -1.73 6.48
C TYR A 158 -19.01 -0.37 6.42
N LEU A 159 -18.88 0.30 5.27
CA LEU A 159 -19.58 1.56 5.01
C LEU A 159 -20.95 1.25 4.38
N PRO A 160 -21.99 2.03 4.71
CA PRO A 160 -23.32 1.89 4.12
C PRO A 160 -23.33 2.27 2.63
#